data_AF-A0A531KAI8-F1
#
_entry.id   AF-A0A531KAI8-F1
#
_cell.length_a   1.000
_cell.length_b   1.000
_cell.length_c   1.000
_cell.angle_alpha   90.00
_cell.angle_beta   90.00
_cell.angle_gamma   90.00
#
_symmetry.space_group_name_H-M   'P 1'
#
loop_
_entity.id
_entity.type
_entity.pdbx_description
1 polymer ?
#
loop_
_entity_poly.entity_id
_entity_poly.type
_entity_poly.pdbx_seq_one_letter_code
_entity_poly.pdbx_strand_id
1 'polypeptide(L)'
;MNDYRQRVKISGDAFDGYRFEVIDESQSCLNVLTAGGFCENAVERRPEMDRWTLYHTRGPQERHLCQLDYILLSKALAARNPIAVPDIIRNGQPWRTIFPAGQEVDRFPRAGWDRPKASDHCPVAITLDMA
;
A
#
# COMPACT_ATOMS: atom_id res chain seq x y z
N MET A 1 -13.31 6.00 -1.72
CA MET A 1 -13.11 5.54 -3.10
C MET A 1 -12.39 4.21 -3.01
N ASN A 2 -13.04 3.09 -3.34
CA ASN A 2 -12.42 1.75 -3.27
C ASN A 2 -11.90 1.36 -4.64
N ASP A 3 -11.06 2.23 -5.19
CA ASP A 3 -10.48 2.11 -6.52
C ASP A 3 -8.97 2.20 -6.34
N TYR A 4 -8.27 1.15 -6.75
CA TYR A 4 -6.82 1.04 -6.66
C TYR A 4 -6.25 0.65 -8.02
N ARG A 5 -5.14 1.28 -8.38
CA ARG A 5 -4.46 1.03 -9.66
C ARG A 5 -3.63 -0.26 -9.64
N GLN A 6 -3.21 -0.70 -8.46
CA GLN A 6 -2.37 -1.88 -8.28
C GLN A 6 -2.74 -2.61 -6.99
N ARG A 7 -2.71 -3.93 -7.03
CA ARG A 7 -2.84 -4.81 -5.85
C ARG A 7 -1.84 -5.95 -5.90
N VAL A 8 -1.51 -6.46 -4.73
CA VAL A 8 -0.77 -7.71 -4.56
C VAL A 8 -1.77 -8.80 -4.24
N LYS A 9 -2.05 -9.68 -5.21
CA LYS A 9 -2.89 -10.87 -5.01
C LYS A 9 -2.15 -11.87 -4.14
N ILE A 10 -2.84 -12.40 -3.14
CA ILE A 10 -2.30 -13.44 -2.24
C ILE A 10 -2.98 -14.76 -2.57
N SER A 11 -2.19 -15.80 -2.83
CA SER A 11 -2.65 -17.19 -3.01
C SER A 11 -1.90 -18.16 -2.11
N GLY A 12 -2.36 -19.40 -2.03
CA GLY A 12 -1.80 -20.41 -1.11
C GLY A 12 -2.34 -20.30 0.30
N ASP A 13 -1.72 -20.99 1.26
CA ASP A 13 -2.15 -21.03 2.65
C ASP A 13 -0.97 -21.22 3.62
N ALA A 14 -1.27 -21.42 4.90
CA ALA A 14 -0.26 -21.56 5.94
C ALA A 14 0.51 -22.89 5.87
N PHE A 15 0.01 -23.89 5.15
CA PHE A 15 0.64 -25.20 5.00
C PHE A 15 1.52 -25.25 3.75
N ASP A 16 1.01 -24.76 2.61
CA ASP A 16 1.71 -24.77 1.32
C ASP A 16 2.54 -23.49 1.05
N GLY A 17 2.42 -22.51 1.93
CA GLY A 17 3.05 -21.19 1.81
C GLY A 17 2.25 -20.21 0.97
N TYR A 18 2.44 -18.92 1.27
CA TYR A 18 1.81 -17.82 0.54
C TYR A 18 2.62 -17.41 -0.69
N ARG A 19 1.90 -17.11 -1.78
CA ARG A 19 2.46 -16.54 -3.01
C ARG A 19 1.84 -15.18 -3.27
N PHE A 20 2.66 -14.26 -3.77
CA PHE A 20 2.31 -12.85 -3.99
C PHE A 20 2.54 -12.49 -5.44
N GLU A 21 1.54 -11.84 -6.05
CA GLU A 21 1.58 -11.44 -7.46
C GLU A 21 1.09 -9.99 -7.56
N VAL A 22 1.90 -9.11 -8.16
CA VAL A 22 1.50 -7.74 -8.47
C VAL A 22 0.56 -7.77 -9.67
N ILE A 23 -0.61 -7.18 -9.51
CA ILE A 23 -1.64 -7.05 -10.53
C ILE A 23 -1.95 -5.57 -10.72
N ASP A 24 -1.80 -5.10 -11.95
CA ASP A 24 -2.23 -3.77 -12.37
C ASP A 24 -3.69 -3.80 -12.83
N GLU A 25 -4.49 -2.87 -12.32
CA GLU A 25 -5.86 -2.67 -12.75
C GLU A 25 -5.87 -1.73 -13.96
N SER A 26 -6.54 -2.13 -15.03
CA SER A 26 -6.53 -1.39 -16.31
C SER A 26 -7.23 -0.03 -16.23
N GLN A 27 -8.15 0.12 -15.28
CA GLN A 27 -8.89 1.35 -15.04
C GLN A 27 -8.84 1.72 -13.57
N SER A 28 -8.44 2.95 -13.33
CA SER A 28 -8.61 3.62 -12.05
C SER A 28 -8.96 5.08 -12.30
N CYS A 29 -9.79 5.65 -11.45
CA CYS A 29 -10.05 7.09 -11.39
C CYS A 29 -8.76 7.93 -11.29
N LEU A 30 -7.70 7.38 -10.70
CA LEU A 30 -6.42 8.04 -10.57
C LEU A 30 -5.75 8.26 -11.92
N ASN A 31 -6.11 7.48 -12.95
CA ASN A 31 -5.62 7.67 -14.30
C ASN A 31 -6.00 9.07 -14.81
N VAL A 32 -7.17 9.61 -14.42
CA VAL A 32 -7.59 10.97 -14.80
C VAL A 32 -6.63 12.02 -14.25
N LEU A 33 -6.08 11.80 -13.05
CA LEU A 33 -5.16 12.74 -12.39
C LEU A 33 -3.69 12.52 -12.78
N THR A 34 -3.31 11.29 -13.11
CA THR A 34 -1.90 10.90 -13.29
C THR A 34 -1.50 10.75 -14.75
N ALA A 35 -2.38 10.29 -15.65
CA ALA A 35 -2.01 10.00 -17.05
C ALA A 35 -1.64 11.27 -17.85
N GLY A 36 -2.28 12.41 -17.56
CA GLY A 36 -1.95 13.70 -18.16
C GLY A 36 -0.77 14.42 -17.49
N GLY A 37 -0.16 13.82 -16.46
CA GLY A 37 0.87 14.45 -15.64
C GLY A 37 0.36 15.69 -14.90
N PHE A 38 -0.90 15.73 -14.49
CA PHE A 38 -1.37 16.80 -13.59
C PHE A 38 -0.71 16.66 -12.21
N CYS A 39 -0.58 15.43 -11.73
CA CYS A 39 0.14 15.08 -10.52
C CYS A 39 0.90 13.76 -10.66
N GLU A 40 1.84 13.54 -9.74
CA GLU A 40 2.64 12.32 -9.62
C GLU A 40 2.33 11.63 -8.29
N ASN A 41 2.09 10.33 -8.30
CA ASN A 41 1.91 9.54 -7.09
C ASN A 41 3.27 9.24 -6.47
N ALA A 42 3.59 9.89 -5.35
CA ALA A 42 4.89 9.71 -4.69
C ALA A 42 5.12 8.26 -4.20
N VAL A 43 4.05 7.50 -3.96
CA VAL A 43 4.15 6.10 -3.51
C VAL A 43 4.71 5.19 -4.62
N GLU A 44 4.59 5.57 -5.90
CA GLU A 44 5.16 4.79 -7.02
C GLU A 44 6.70 4.72 -6.97
N ARG A 45 7.34 5.56 -6.15
CA ARG A 45 8.78 5.51 -5.88
C ARG A 45 9.20 4.31 -5.04
N ARG A 46 8.27 3.64 -4.33
CA ARG A 46 8.52 2.37 -3.64
C ARG A 46 8.44 1.19 -4.62
N PRO A 47 9.12 0.06 -4.35
CA PRO A 47 8.91 -1.18 -5.09
C PRO A 47 7.43 -1.59 -5.09
N GLU A 48 6.93 -2.13 -6.20
CA GLU A 48 5.50 -2.40 -6.43
C GLU A 48 4.86 -3.25 -5.32
N MET A 49 5.57 -4.32 -4.93
CA MET A 49 5.17 -5.23 -3.85
C MET A 49 5.03 -4.54 -2.49
N ASP A 50 5.59 -3.34 -2.33
CA ASP A 50 5.70 -2.59 -1.09
C ASP A 50 4.87 -1.29 -1.10
N ARG A 51 3.99 -1.09 -2.09
CA ARG A 51 3.12 0.11 -2.20
C ARG A 51 1.80 0.00 -1.44
N TRP A 52 1.44 -1.19 -0.96
CA TRP A 52 0.13 -1.44 -0.36
C TRP A 52 -0.05 -0.71 0.97
N THR A 53 -1.27 -0.22 1.20
CA THR A 53 -1.66 0.50 2.41
C THR A 53 -2.85 -0.18 3.11
N LEU A 54 -3.52 -1.13 2.46
CA LEU A 54 -4.63 -1.86 3.05
C LEU A 54 -4.52 -3.36 2.76
N TYR A 55 -4.92 -4.18 3.74
CA TYR A 55 -5.14 -5.61 3.56
C TYR A 55 -6.64 -5.91 3.48
N HIS A 56 -7.08 -6.39 2.31
CA HIS A 56 -8.45 -6.81 2.06
C HIS A 56 -8.55 -8.33 2.09
N THR A 57 -9.56 -8.84 2.78
CA THR A 57 -9.91 -10.26 2.67
C THR A 57 -11.38 -10.54 2.91
N ARG A 58 -11.91 -11.47 2.11
CA ARG A 58 -13.22 -12.10 2.26
C ARG A 58 -13.08 -13.63 2.30
N GLY A 59 -12.14 -14.10 3.11
CA GLY A 59 -11.77 -15.52 3.22
C GLY A 59 -10.61 -15.91 2.30
N PRO A 60 -10.21 -17.20 2.29
CA PRO A 60 -9.02 -17.66 1.58
C PRO A 60 -9.03 -17.41 0.07
N GLN A 61 -10.22 -17.37 -0.54
CA GLN A 61 -10.43 -17.20 -1.97
C GLN A 61 -10.21 -15.75 -2.44
N GLU A 62 -10.36 -14.77 -1.54
CA GLU A 62 -10.20 -13.36 -1.85
C GLU A 62 -9.31 -12.71 -0.80
N ARG A 63 -8.02 -12.61 -1.11
CA ARG A 63 -7.01 -11.92 -0.31
C ARG A 63 -6.12 -11.10 -1.23
N HIS A 64 -5.98 -9.83 -0.91
CA HIS A 64 -5.01 -8.98 -1.57
C HIS A 64 -4.61 -7.82 -0.68
N LEU A 65 -3.42 -7.30 -0.95
CA LEU A 65 -2.95 -6.03 -0.42
C LEU A 65 -3.15 -4.99 -1.52
N CYS A 66 -3.67 -3.81 -1.21
CA CYS A 66 -3.88 -2.77 -2.22
C CYS A 66 -3.44 -1.40 -1.71
N GLN A 67 -3.10 -0.52 -2.63
CA GLN A 67 -2.88 0.89 -2.32
C GLN A 67 -4.22 1.62 -2.39
N LEU A 68 -4.72 2.10 -1.24
CA LEU A 68 -5.90 2.97 -1.17
C LEU A 68 -5.59 4.38 -0.67
N ASP A 69 -4.36 4.59 -0.18
CA ASP A 69 -3.90 5.86 0.36
C ASP A 69 -2.79 6.41 -0.55
N TYR A 70 -2.93 7.67 -0.97
CA TYR A 70 -2.11 8.30 -2.01
C TYR A 70 -1.58 9.65 -1.54
N ILE A 71 -0.34 9.96 -1.93
CA ILE A 71 0.20 11.31 -1.87
C ILE A 71 0.50 11.75 -3.30
N LEU A 72 -0.36 12.63 -3.82
CA LEU A 72 -0.27 13.15 -5.18
C LEU A 72 0.43 14.51 -5.15
N LEU A 73 1.63 14.57 -5.72
CA LEU A 73 2.42 15.79 -5.79
C LEU A 73 2.17 16.49 -7.13
N SER A 74 2.11 17.83 -7.11
CA SER A 74 2.20 18.58 -8.36
C SER A 74 3.59 18.35 -8.99
N LYS A 75 3.69 18.49 -10.32
CA LYS A 75 4.96 18.33 -11.06
C LYS A 75 6.12 19.13 -10.45
N ALA A 76 5.88 20.40 -10.11
CA ALA A 76 6.92 21.26 -9.55
C ALA A 76 7.41 20.75 -8.18
N LEU A 77 6.50 20.29 -7.32
CA LEU A 77 6.85 19.76 -6.00
C LEU A 77 7.54 18.40 -6.10
N ALA A 78 7.09 17.55 -7.03
CA ALA A 78 7.71 16.26 -7.31
C ALA A 78 9.14 16.41 -7.84
N ALA A 79 9.36 17.34 -8.78
CA ALA A 79 10.67 17.64 -9.35
C ALA A 79 11.65 18.25 -8.33
N ARG A 80 11.15 19.05 -7.39
CA ARG A 80 11.93 19.57 -6.25
C ARG A 80 12.34 18.47 -5.27
N ASN A 81 11.51 17.43 -5.14
CA ASN A 81 11.70 16.33 -4.20
C ASN A 81 11.90 14.99 -4.92
N PRO A 82 12.89 14.83 -5.82
CA PRO A 82 12.96 13.68 -6.72
C PRO A 82 13.27 12.36 -5.99
N ILE A 83 13.97 12.44 -4.86
CA ILE A 83 14.41 11.29 -4.07
C ILE A 83 13.58 11.06 -2.79
N ALA A 84 12.56 11.89 -2.53
CA ALA A 84 11.72 11.73 -1.36
C ALA A 84 10.81 10.50 -1.52
N VAL A 85 11.07 9.44 -0.76
CA VAL A 85 10.29 8.21 -0.77
C VAL A 85 9.35 8.21 0.45
N PRO A 86 8.02 8.07 0.28
CA PRO A 86 7.11 7.99 1.42
C PRO A 86 7.34 6.74 2.25
N ASP A 87 7.18 6.83 3.56
CA ASP A 87 7.06 5.71 4.48
C ASP A 87 5.60 5.21 4.55
N ILE A 88 5.43 3.90 4.69
CA ILE A 88 4.13 3.27 4.93
C ILE A 88 4.19 2.55 6.28
N ILE A 89 3.46 3.06 7.27
CA ILE A 89 3.53 2.55 8.65
C ILE A 89 2.53 1.40 8.82
N ARG A 90 3.05 0.17 8.88
CA ARG A 90 2.23 -1.06 8.93
C ARG A 90 2.08 -1.67 10.32
N ASN A 91 2.74 -1.10 11.34
CA ASN A 91 2.78 -1.62 12.71
C ASN A 91 1.39 -1.72 13.36
N GLY A 92 0.40 -0.99 12.84
CA GLY A 92 -0.99 -1.04 13.30
C GLY A 92 -1.84 -2.18 12.74
N GLN A 93 -1.31 -2.95 11.77
CA GLN A 93 -2.01 -4.08 11.16
C GLN A 93 -2.18 -5.26 12.13
N PRO A 94 -3.31 -6.00 12.09
CA PRO A 94 -3.53 -7.16 12.92
C PRO A 94 -2.62 -8.35 12.53
N TRP A 95 -2.58 -9.39 13.37
CA TRP A 95 -1.74 -10.57 13.11
C TRP A 95 -2.19 -11.41 11.92
N ARG A 96 -3.49 -11.38 11.56
CA ARG A 96 -4.00 -12.07 10.36
C ARG A 96 -3.58 -11.45 9.03
N THR A 97 -2.97 -10.27 9.05
CA THR A 97 -2.46 -9.64 7.83
C THR A 97 -1.26 -10.45 7.33
N ILE A 98 -1.35 -10.90 6.08
CA ILE A 98 -0.33 -11.73 5.45
C ILE A 98 0.63 -10.79 4.71
N PHE A 99 1.85 -10.68 5.21
CA PHE A 99 2.88 -9.82 4.65
C PHE A 99 3.69 -10.56 3.58
N PRO A 100 4.08 -9.90 2.48
CA PRO A 100 5.16 -10.39 1.64
C PRO A 100 6.45 -10.53 2.46
N ALA A 101 7.28 -11.51 2.12
CA ALA A 101 8.52 -11.77 2.84
C ALA A 101 9.43 -10.53 2.84
N GLY A 102 10.01 -10.21 4.01
CA GLY A 102 10.89 -9.06 4.21
C GLY A 102 10.18 -7.74 4.48
N GLN A 103 8.85 -7.74 4.58
CA GLN A 103 8.05 -6.56 4.94
C GLN A 103 7.46 -6.63 6.36
N GLU A 104 7.84 -7.64 7.13
CA GLU A 104 7.37 -7.83 8.51
C GLU A 104 7.73 -6.63 9.39
N VAL A 105 6.85 -6.33 10.35
CA VAL A 105 7.00 -5.19 11.26
C VAL A 105 6.75 -5.60 12.70
N ASP A 106 7.41 -4.90 13.62
CA ASP A 106 7.09 -4.97 15.04
C ASP A 106 5.75 -4.28 15.28
N ARG A 107 4.69 -5.07 15.46
CA ARG A 107 3.34 -4.54 15.66
C ARG A 107 3.24 -3.74 16.95
N PHE A 108 2.39 -2.72 16.95
CA PHE A 108 2.11 -1.97 18.16
C PHE A 108 1.57 -2.87 19.28
N PRO A 109 1.82 -2.53 20.56
CA PRO A 109 1.36 -3.34 21.67
C PRO A 109 -0.15 -3.59 21.63
N ARG A 110 -0.53 -4.82 22.01
CA ARG A 110 -1.94 -5.30 22.06
C ARG A 110 -2.61 -5.53 20.69
N ALA A 111 -1.88 -5.48 19.57
CA ALA A 111 -2.44 -5.91 18.29
C ALA A 111 -3.02 -7.34 18.40
N GLY A 112 -4.29 -7.50 18.04
CA GLY A 112 -5.00 -8.77 18.08
C GLY A 112 -4.93 -9.54 16.77
N TRP A 113 -5.53 -10.73 16.76
CA TRP A 113 -5.57 -11.57 15.56
C TRP A 113 -6.32 -10.90 14.40
N ASP A 114 -7.54 -10.41 14.66
CA ASP A 114 -8.27 -9.47 13.77
C ASP A 114 -8.45 -8.12 14.45
N ARG A 115 -8.91 -8.14 15.71
CA ARG A 115 -9.09 -6.97 16.58
C ARG A 115 -8.49 -7.24 17.97
N PRO A 116 -8.02 -6.21 18.67
CA PRO A 116 -7.96 -4.82 18.21
C PRO A 116 -6.85 -4.62 17.16
N LYS A 117 -7.09 -3.68 16.24
CA LYS A 117 -6.12 -3.18 15.26
C LYS A 117 -6.22 -1.66 15.25
N ALA A 118 -5.15 -0.97 14.87
CA ALA A 118 -5.20 0.50 14.82
C ALA A 118 -6.13 0.98 13.69
N SER A 119 -6.02 0.35 12.52
CA SER A 119 -6.86 0.58 11.35
C SER A 119 -6.71 -0.62 10.39
N ASP A 120 -7.61 -0.76 9.42
CA ASP A 120 -7.40 -1.58 8.22
C ASP A 120 -6.47 -0.90 7.19
N HIS A 121 -6.34 0.43 7.27
CA HIS A 121 -5.40 1.23 6.49
C HIS A 121 -4.06 1.44 7.21
N CYS A 122 -3.00 1.68 6.43
CA CYS A 122 -1.67 2.04 6.87
C CYS A 122 -1.42 3.50 6.51
N PRO A 123 -1.03 4.36 7.46
CA PRO A 123 -0.65 5.73 7.14
C PRO A 123 0.50 5.79 6.14
N VAL A 124 0.39 6.71 5.19
CA VAL A 124 1.48 7.08 4.27
C VAL A 124 2.00 8.43 4.71
N ALA A 125 3.30 8.53 4.96
CA ALA A 125 3.95 9.75 5.42
C ALA A 125 5.13 10.09 4.52
N ILE A 126 5.33 11.36 4.20
CA ILE A 126 6.48 11.84 3.45
C ILE A 126 6.92 13.19 4.01
N THR A 127 8.23 13.42 4.02
CA THR A 127 8.81 14.75 4.27
C THR A 127 9.19 15.37 2.94
N LEU A 128 8.81 16.62 2.71
CA LEU A 128 9.06 17.36 1.48
C LEU A 128 9.74 18.69 1.80
N ASP A 129 10.69 19.05 0.96
CA ASP A 129 11.24 20.39 0.89
C ASP A 129 10.26 21.32 0.16
N MET A 130 10.01 22.47 0.78
CA MET A 130 9.09 23.50 0.32
C MET A 130 9.81 24.79 -0.11
N ALA A 131 11.08 24.97 0.23
CA ALA A 131 11.83 26.22 0.09
C ALA A 131 12.65 26.28 -1.19
#